data_AF-A0A6N6VWV5-F1
#
_entry.id   AF-A0A6N6VWV5-F1
#
_cell.length_a   1.000
_cell.length_b   1.000
_cell.length_c   1.000
_cell.angle_alpha   90.00
_cell.angle_beta   90.00
_cell.angle_gamma   90.00
#
_symmetry.space_group_name_H-M   'P 1'
#
loop_
_entity.id
_entity.type
_entity.pdbx_description
1 polymer ?
#
loop_
_entity_poly.entity_id
_entity_poly.type
_entity_poly.pdbx_seq_one_letter_code
_entity_poly.pdbx_strand_id
1 'polypeptide(L)'
;MSGAALLDENKLDTILTNFMASEKNVEELSVALNKIEKMVFTVRDISTKTDLLSLNASIEAVRAGQSGKGFAVVADEVARLAEKTQDSISEIETAVDSFKDGFENLREFLIKTKEMIKMSMEKK
;
A
#
# COMPACT_ATOMS: atom_id res chain seq x y z
N MET A 1 32.97 41.46 -8.38
CA MET A 1 32.59 40.37 -7.46
C MET A 1 31.97 39.27 -8.32
N SER A 2 32.63 38.11 -8.32
CA SER A 2 32.67 37.13 -9.41
C SER A 2 31.33 36.43 -9.67
N GLY A 3 30.98 36.21 -10.95
CA GLY A 3 29.81 35.42 -11.38
C GLY A 3 29.80 33.97 -10.86
N ALA A 4 30.91 33.49 -10.29
CA ALA A 4 30.95 32.23 -9.55
C ALA A 4 30.15 32.25 -8.23
N ALA A 5 30.02 33.41 -7.56
CA ALA A 5 29.25 33.53 -6.31
C ALA A 5 27.73 33.53 -6.56
N LEU A 6 27.28 34.14 -7.68
CA LEU A 6 25.88 34.14 -8.12
C LEU A 6 25.40 32.77 -8.63
N LEU A 7 26.30 31.96 -9.22
CA LEU A 7 26.01 30.57 -9.62
C LEU A 7 25.84 29.63 -8.43
N ASP A 8 26.42 29.96 -7.28
CA ASP A 8 26.45 29.12 -6.09
C ASP A 8 25.24 29.36 -5.16
N GLU A 9 24.67 30.57 -5.14
CA GLU A 9 23.37 30.86 -4.49
C GLU A 9 22.21 30.16 -5.21
N ASN A 10 22.19 30.22 -6.55
CA ASN A 10 21.09 29.66 -7.35
C ASN A 10 21.05 28.11 -7.31
N LYS A 11 22.21 27.46 -7.13
CA LYS A 11 22.29 26.00 -6.96
C LYS A 11 21.68 25.52 -5.64
N LEU A 12 21.91 26.24 -4.53
CA LEU A 12 21.41 25.83 -3.22
C LEU A 12 19.89 25.98 -3.13
N ASP A 13 19.34 27.04 -3.72
CA ASP A 13 17.89 27.23 -3.88
C ASP A 13 17.26 26.16 -4.77
N THR A 14 17.95 25.75 -5.84
CA THR A 14 17.49 24.64 -6.70
C THR A 14 17.46 23.32 -5.94
N ILE A 15 18.49 23.03 -5.12
CA ILE A 15 18.53 21.83 -4.27
C ILE A 15 17.38 21.85 -3.26
N LEU A 16 17.13 22.99 -2.60
CA LEU A 16 16.03 23.12 -1.65
C LEU A 16 14.67 22.91 -2.32
N THR A 17 14.47 23.47 -3.52
CA THR A 17 13.25 23.31 -4.30
C THR A 17 13.01 21.85 -4.68
N ASN A 18 14.03 21.16 -5.19
CA ASN A 18 13.94 19.73 -5.53
C ASN A 18 13.68 18.87 -4.27
N PHE A 19 14.32 19.21 -3.15
CA PHE A 19 14.10 18.54 -1.88
C PHE A 19 12.66 18.67 -1.38
N MET A 20 12.10 19.89 -1.41
CA MET A 20 10.69 20.13 -1.06
C MET A 20 9.73 19.35 -1.97
N ALA A 21 10.05 19.24 -3.27
CA ALA A 21 9.28 18.42 -4.20
C ALA A 21 9.36 16.92 -3.84
N SER A 22 10.53 16.42 -3.44
CA SER A 22 10.68 15.04 -2.95
C SER A 22 9.89 14.79 -1.66
N GLU A 23 9.90 15.70 -0.68
CA GLU A 23 9.06 15.60 0.52
C GLU A 23 7.58 15.49 0.15
N LYS A 24 7.11 16.33 -0.78
CA LYS A 24 5.72 16.30 -1.25
C LYS A 24 5.37 14.96 -1.92
N ASN A 25 6.23 14.44 -2.79
CA ASN A 25 5.99 13.16 -3.46
C ASN A 25 5.90 12.00 -2.45
N VAL A 26 6.72 12.03 -1.40
CA VAL A 26 6.66 11.02 -0.33
C VAL A 26 5.33 11.08 0.43
N GLU A 27 4.83 12.27 0.74
CA GLU A 27 3.51 12.45 1.36
C GLU A 27 2.38 11.92 0.46
N GLU A 28 2.42 12.23 -0.84
CA GLU A 28 1.42 11.73 -1.81
C GLU A 28 1.42 10.20 -1.90
N LEU A 29 2.61 9.58 -1.87
CA LEU A 29 2.74 8.13 -1.88
C LEU A 29 2.27 7.49 -0.56
N SER A 30 2.48 8.13 0.59
CA SER A 30 1.90 7.72 1.87
C SER A 30 0.36 7.72 1.82
N VAL A 31 -0.24 8.76 1.25
CA VAL A 31 -1.70 8.82 1.03
C VAL A 31 -2.16 7.72 0.08
N ALA A 32 -1.41 7.41 -0.97
CA ALA A 32 -1.73 6.32 -1.89
C ALA A 32 -1.67 4.95 -1.20
N LEU A 33 -0.67 4.70 -0.36
CA LEU A 33 -0.55 3.46 0.42
C LEU A 33 -1.74 3.27 1.37
N ASN A 34 -2.13 4.31 2.10
CA ASN A 34 -3.30 4.27 2.98
C ASN A 34 -4.59 3.95 2.21
N LYS A 35 -4.69 4.33 0.93
CA LYS A 35 -5.83 3.93 0.07
C LYS A 35 -5.76 2.46 -0.31
N ILE A 36 -4.57 1.96 -0.66
CA ILE A 36 -4.36 0.54 -0.98
C ILE A 36 -4.75 -0.34 0.22
N GLU A 37 -4.32 0.01 1.43
CA GLU A 37 -4.70 -0.74 2.64
C GLU A 37 -6.21 -0.83 2.84
N LYS A 38 -6.93 0.27 2.63
CA LYS A 38 -8.40 0.28 2.72
C LYS A 38 -9.02 -0.61 1.65
N MET A 39 -8.46 -0.65 0.44
CA MET A 39 -8.94 -1.54 -0.61
C MET A 39 -8.69 -3.00 -0.23
N VAL A 40 -7.48 -3.33 0.24
CA VAL A 40 -7.11 -4.68 0.69
C VAL A 40 -8.04 -5.16 1.80
N PHE A 41 -8.30 -4.33 2.81
CA PHE A 41 -9.29 -4.62 3.86
C PHE A 41 -10.70 -4.88 3.30
N THR A 42 -11.13 -4.06 2.34
CA THR A 42 -12.44 -4.22 1.70
C THR A 42 -12.55 -5.55 0.94
N VAL A 43 -11.51 -5.91 0.18
CA VAL A 43 -11.48 -7.18 -0.56
C VAL A 43 -11.45 -8.36 0.39
N ARG A 44 -10.75 -8.24 1.54
CA ARG A 44 -10.76 -9.26 2.59
C ARG A 44 -12.16 -9.49 3.14
N ASP A 45 -12.85 -8.42 3.53
CA ASP A 45 -14.22 -8.50 4.04
C ASP A 45 -15.17 -9.13 3.01
N ILE A 46 -15.03 -8.78 1.73
CA ILE A 46 -15.79 -9.44 0.64
C ILE A 46 -15.45 -10.94 0.59
N SER A 47 -14.17 -11.30 0.60
CA SER A 47 -13.73 -12.70 0.52
C SER A 47 -14.26 -13.54 1.69
N THR A 48 -14.20 -13.01 2.92
CA THR A 48 -14.76 -13.67 4.11
C THR A 48 -16.27 -13.84 4.00
N LYS A 49 -16.99 -12.82 3.51
CA LYS A 49 -18.45 -12.92 3.29
C LYS A 49 -18.80 -13.93 2.20
N THR A 50 -18.02 -13.98 1.12
CA THR A 50 -18.19 -14.96 0.05
C THR A 50 -17.97 -16.38 0.58
N ASP A 51 -16.93 -16.59 1.39
CA ASP A 51 -16.65 -17.88 2.01
C ASP A 51 -17.80 -18.35 2.92
N LEU A 52 -18.31 -17.46 3.78
CA LEU A 52 -19.49 -17.73 4.61
C LEU A 52 -20.75 -18.02 3.78
N LEU A 53 -20.92 -17.33 2.66
CA LEU A 53 -22.04 -17.56 1.76
C LEU A 53 -21.95 -18.94 1.08
N SER A 54 -20.76 -19.36 0.64
CA SER A 54 -20.55 -20.71 0.12
C SER A 54 -20.80 -21.77 1.19
N LEU A 55 -20.35 -21.56 2.43
CA LEU A 55 -20.61 -22.50 3.52
C LEU A 55 -22.12 -22.70 3.74
N ASN A 56 -22.88 -21.60 3.79
CA ASN A 56 -24.34 -21.67 3.92
C ASN A 56 -24.98 -22.40 2.73
N ALA A 57 -24.48 -22.17 1.51
CA ALA A 57 -24.95 -22.88 0.31
C ALA A 57 -24.62 -24.38 0.36
N SER A 58 -23.43 -24.79 0.81
CA SER A 58 -23.07 -26.20 0.99
C SER A 58 -23.97 -26.87 2.03
N ILE A 59 -24.30 -26.21 3.14
CA ILE A 59 -25.23 -26.73 4.15
C ILE A 59 -26.62 -26.96 3.56
N GLU A 60 -27.16 -25.98 2.83
CA GLU A 60 -28.50 -26.09 2.23
C GLU A 60 -28.53 -27.13 1.10
N ALA A 61 -27.43 -27.29 0.36
CA ALA A 61 -27.28 -28.35 -0.65
C ALA A 61 -27.32 -29.75 -0.02
N VAL A 62 -26.67 -29.95 1.13
CA VAL A 62 -26.78 -31.21 1.91
C VAL A 62 -28.22 -31.44 2.36
N ARG A 63 -28.90 -30.40 2.83
CA ARG A 63 -30.30 -30.46 3.27
C ARG A 63 -31.27 -30.83 2.14
N ALA A 64 -31.00 -30.36 0.92
CA ALA A 64 -31.78 -30.69 -0.28
C ALA A 64 -31.53 -32.13 -0.81
N GLY A 65 -30.59 -32.87 -0.24
CA GLY A 65 -30.31 -34.26 -0.58
C GLY A 65 -29.86 -34.43 -2.04
N GLN A 66 -30.49 -35.35 -2.79
CA GLN A 66 -30.12 -35.62 -4.18
C GLN A 66 -30.27 -34.38 -5.09
N SER A 67 -31.30 -33.56 -4.86
CA SER A 67 -31.55 -32.35 -5.65
C SER A 67 -30.49 -31.26 -5.44
N GLY A 68 -29.76 -31.29 -4.31
CA GLY A 68 -28.73 -30.31 -3.97
C GLY A 68 -27.33 -30.65 -4.48
N LYS A 69 -27.09 -31.85 -5.05
CA LYS A 69 -25.73 -32.29 -5.42
C LYS A 69 -25.00 -31.35 -6.38
N GLY A 70 -25.68 -30.80 -7.37
CA GLY A 70 -25.08 -29.82 -8.29
C GLY A 70 -24.71 -28.51 -7.61
N PHE A 71 -25.55 -28.05 -6.67
CA PHE A 71 -25.30 -26.85 -5.88
C PHE A 71 -24.15 -27.04 -4.88
N ALA A 72 -23.98 -28.24 -4.32
CA ALA A 72 -22.86 -28.55 -3.43
C ALA A 72 -21.50 -28.36 -4.14
N VAL A 73 -21.36 -28.87 -5.37
CA VAL A 73 -20.12 -28.72 -6.16
C VAL A 73 -19.80 -27.25 -6.44
N VAL A 74 -20.83 -26.45 -6.75
CA VAL A 74 -20.65 -25.01 -6.99
C VAL A 74 -20.24 -24.29 -5.70
N ALA A 75 -20.90 -24.62 -4.58
CA ALA A 75 -20.59 -24.00 -3.29
C ALA A 75 -19.16 -24.32 -2.83
N ASP A 76 -18.70 -25.55 -3.03
CA ASP A 76 -17.33 -25.95 -2.71
C ASP A 76 -16.28 -25.21 -3.57
N GLU A 77 -16.55 -25.01 -4.87
CA GLU A 77 -15.64 -24.25 -5.74
C GLU A 77 -15.62 -22.76 -5.38
N VAL A 78 -16.75 -22.19 -4.97
CA VAL A 78 -16.81 -20.80 -4.47
C VAL A 78 -16.00 -20.65 -3.17
N ALA A 79 -16.10 -21.60 -2.24
CA ALA A 79 -15.31 -21.60 -1.01
C ALA A 79 -13.81 -21.64 -1.32
N ARG A 80 -13.40 -22.53 -2.23
CA ARG A 80 -12.00 -22.64 -2.67
C ARG A 80 -11.48 -21.37 -3.33
N LEU A 81 -12.31 -20.68 -4.12
CA LEU A 81 -11.95 -19.38 -4.70
C LEU A 81 -11.84 -18.28 -3.64
N ALA A 82 -12.71 -18.29 -2.63
CA ALA A 82 -12.66 -17.35 -1.51
C ALA A 82 -11.42 -17.57 -0.64
N GLU A 83 -11.02 -18.82 -0.39
CA GLU A 83 -9.78 -19.17 0.31
C GLU A 83 -8.55 -18.68 -0.47
N LYS A 84 -8.45 -19.03 -1.75
CA LYS A 84 -7.33 -18.57 -2.61
C LYS A 84 -7.24 -17.04 -2.72
N THR A 85 -8.39 -16.36 -2.66
CA THR A 85 -8.45 -14.90 -2.62
C THR A 85 -7.88 -14.37 -1.31
N GLN A 86 -8.20 -14.99 -0.16
CA GLN A 86 -7.62 -14.62 1.13
C GLN A 86 -6.10 -14.83 1.20
N ASP A 87 -5.59 -15.90 0.59
CA ASP A 87 -4.13 -16.13 0.48
C ASP A 87 -3.46 -14.99 -0.30
N SER A 88 -4.02 -14.66 -1.46
CA SER A 88 -3.50 -13.58 -2.32
C SER A 88 -3.52 -12.22 -1.62
N ILE A 89 -4.57 -11.95 -0.83
CA ILE A 89 -4.67 -10.74 0.00
C ILE A 89 -3.55 -10.71 1.04
N SER A 90 -3.23 -11.84 1.66
CA SER A 90 -2.18 -11.92 2.69
C SER A 90 -0.78 -11.66 2.11
N GLU A 91 -0.53 -12.12 0.88
CA GLU A 91 0.68 -11.76 0.13
C GLU A 91 0.74 -10.24 -0.18
N ILE A 92 -0.39 -9.66 -0.58
CA ILE A 92 -0.49 -8.21 -0.84
C ILE A 92 -0.21 -7.40 0.44
N GLU A 93 -0.75 -7.81 1.59
CA GLU A 93 -0.48 -7.13 2.87
C GLU A 93 0.99 -7.15 3.23
N THR A 94 1.65 -8.30 3.07
CA THR A 94 3.09 -8.43 3.30
C THR A 94 3.89 -7.47 2.40
N ALA A 95 3.46 -7.32 1.14
CA ALA A 95 4.09 -6.39 0.21
C ALA A 95 3.84 -4.92 0.60
N VAL A 96 2.63 -4.59 1.06
CA VAL A 96 2.27 -3.24 1.53
C VAL A 96 3.05 -2.87 2.79
N ASP A 97 3.20 -3.79 3.75
CA ASP A 97 4.00 -3.59 4.96
C ASP A 97 5.47 -3.35 4.61
N SER A 98 6.04 -4.17 3.74
CA SER A 98 7.42 -3.98 3.25
C SER A 98 7.61 -2.63 2.57
N PHE A 99 6.60 -2.18 1.83
CA PHE A 99 6.62 -0.89 1.16
C PHE A 99 6.53 0.27 2.17
N LYS A 100 5.70 0.14 3.23
CA LYS A 100 5.64 1.10 4.34
C LYS A 100 6.98 1.26 5.04
N ASP A 101 7.68 0.18 5.33
CA ASP A 101 9.01 0.22 5.94
C ASP A 101 10.00 0.98 5.05
N GLY A 102 9.98 0.72 3.74
CA GLY A 102 10.77 1.48 2.77
C GLY A 102 10.44 2.97 2.76
N PHE A 103 9.16 3.31 2.94
CA PHE A 103 8.68 4.69 3.02
C PHE A 103 9.17 5.42 4.27
N GLU A 104 9.12 4.80 5.44
CA GLU A 104 9.57 5.43 6.67
C GLU A 104 11.09 5.66 6.64
N ASN A 105 11.86 4.70 6.10
CA ASN A 105 13.30 4.87 5.87
C ASN A 105 13.59 6.04 4.91
N LEU A 106 12.83 6.17 3.82
CA LEU A 106 12.97 7.28 2.88
C LEU A 106 12.63 8.63 3.54
N ARG A 107 11.59 8.66 4.37
CA ARG A 107 11.18 9.85 5.13
C ARG A 107 12.28 10.28 6.11
N GLU A 108 12.87 9.34 6.85
CA GLU A 108 13.98 9.63 7.76
C GLU A 108 15.20 10.18 7.00
N PHE A 109 15.52 9.57 5.85
CA PHE A 109 16.59 10.05 4.98
C PHE A 109 16.35 11.48 4.49
N LEU A 110 15.10 11.82 4.11
CA LEU A 110 14.74 13.18 3.73
C LEU A 110 14.91 14.15 4.90
N ILE A 111 14.45 13.81 6.10
CA ILE A 111 14.63 14.66 7.30
C ILE A 111 16.12 14.97 7.53
N LYS A 112 16.98 13.94 7.52
CA LYS A 112 18.44 14.11 7.63
C LYS A 112 19.02 14.98 6.53
N THR A 113 18.55 14.81 5.30
CA THR A 113 18.98 15.62 4.14
C THR A 113 18.58 17.09 4.30
N LYS A 114 17.38 17.36 4.82
CA LYS A 114 16.91 18.72 5.14
C LYS A 114 17.82 19.43 6.14
N GLU A 115 18.21 18.71 7.20
CA GLU A 115 19.11 19.23 8.23
C GLU A 115 20.48 19.56 7.65
N MET A 116 21.05 18.67 6.83
CA MET A 116 22.33 18.92 6.14
C MET A 116 22.27 20.15 5.22
N ILE A 117 21.16 20.34 4.49
CA ILE A 117 20.96 21.53 3.65
C ILE A 117 20.93 22.79 4.51
N LYS A 118 20.16 22.80 5.60
CA LYS A 118 20.10 23.94 6.54
C LYS A 118 21.46 24.29 7.13
N MET A 119 22.20 23.30 7.63
CA MET A 119 23.55 23.52 8.18
C MET A 119 24.54 24.08 7.15
N SER A 120 24.36 23.73 5.87
CA SER A 120 25.20 24.25 4.78
C SER A 120 24.86 25.71 4.41
N MET A 121 23.61 26.14 4.62
CA MET A 121 23.20 27.54 4.47
C MET A 121 23.73 28.41 5.61
N GLU A 122 23.72 27.91 6.85
CA GLU A 122 24.18 28.66 8.04
C GLU A 122 25.70 28.85 8.12
N LYS A 123 26.48 28.05 7.37
CA LYS A 123 27.95 28.15 7.29
C LYS A 123 28.45 29.16 6.24
N LYS A 124 27.57 29.79 5.49
CA LYS A 124 27.88 30.91 4.58
C LYS A 124 27.74 32.24 5.32
#